data_AF-A0A2W5GIE4-F1
#
_entry.id   AF-A0A2W5GIE4-F1
#
_cell.length_a   1.000
_cell.length_b   1.000
_cell.length_c   1.000
_cell.angle_alpha   90.00
_cell.angle_beta   90.00
_cell.angle_gamma   90.00
#
_symmetry.space_group_name_H-M   'P 1'
#
loop_
_entity.id
_entity.type
_entity.pdbx_description
1 polymer ?
#
loop_
_entity_poly.entity_id
_entity_poly.type
_entity_poly.pdbx_seq_one_letter_code
_entity_poly.pdbx_strand_id
1 'polypeptide(L)'
;MPQIILTKKEWIIINGSRIPKSLIETTNKLQQVNDLKVFSFINFKEVFFPKRVDKKDVEAAYKEYIDDLNEQERFGSANAYQCSITALLKFKPKLKFEHITPTFLEKFEKHLVNNDYSITTVGIYLRPLRAIINKEIQNNNFSLVNYPFVKGKYSIPTGRNIKKHYLVKP
;
A
#
# COMPACT_ATOMS: atom_id res chain seq x y z
N MET A 1 -41.32 -6.23 22.28
CA MET A 1 -40.92 -6.57 20.89
C MET A 1 -41.61 -5.57 19.97
N PRO A 2 -40.89 -4.71 19.22
CA PRO A 2 -41.51 -3.78 18.30
C PRO A 2 -42.16 -4.58 17.15
N GLN A 3 -43.45 -4.35 16.92
CA GLN A 3 -44.14 -4.96 15.78
C GLN A 3 -43.85 -4.15 14.52
N ILE A 4 -43.26 -4.79 13.53
CA ILE A 4 -42.98 -4.19 12.23
C ILE A 4 -44.30 -4.13 11.46
N ILE A 5 -44.83 -2.92 11.28
CA ILE A 5 -46.06 -2.69 10.51
C ILE A 5 -45.64 -2.46 9.06
N LEU A 6 -45.88 -3.45 8.21
CA LEU A 6 -45.62 -3.36 6.77
C LEU A 6 -46.71 -2.53 6.10
N THR A 7 -46.30 -1.59 5.26
CA THR A 7 -47.23 -0.83 4.43
C THR A 7 -47.82 -1.71 3.31
N LYS A 8 -49.02 -1.35 2.84
CA LYS A 8 -49.72 -2.09 1.78
C LYS A 8 -48.89 -2.22 0.49
N LYS A 9 -48.04 -1.23 0.20
CA LYS A 9 -47.08 -1.27 -0.91
C LYS A 9 -45.95 -2.28 -0.68
N GLU A 10 -45.37 -2.30 0.52
CA GLU A 10 -44.31 -3.25 0.88
C GLU A 10 -44.80 -4.70 0.87
N TRP A 11 -46.03 -4.96 1.32
CA TRP A 11 -46.64 -6.28 1.29
C TRP A 11 -46.80 -6.83 -0.14
N ILE A 12 -47.22 -5.97 -1.08
CA ILE A 12 -47.37 -6.33 -2.49
C ILE A 12 -46.01 -6.61 -3.15
N ILE A 13 -44.96 -5.87 -2.75
CA ILE A 13 -43.60 -6.07 -3.27
C ILE A 13 -43.02 -7.40 -2.79
N ILE A 14 -43.30 -7.80 -1.54
CA ILE A 14 -42.80 -9.05 -0.94
C ILE A 14 -43.56 -10.28 -1.48
N ASN A 15 -44.87 -10.18 -1.67
CA ASN A 15 -45.73 -11.30 -2.09
C ASN A 15 -46.05 -11.33 -3.60
N GLY A 16 -45.55 -10.38 -4.39
CA GLY A 16 -45.73 -10.36 -5.84
C GLY A 16 -44.88 -11.43 -6.53
N SER A 17 -45.40 -12.07 -7.58
CA SER A 17 -44.71 -13.15 -8.32
C SER A 17 -43.37 -12.76 -8.97
N ARG A 18 -43.04 -11.46 -9.01
CA ARG A 18 -41.83 -10.95 -9.66
C ARG A 18 -41.08 -10.01 -8.72
N ILE A 19 -40.06 -10.54 -8.07
CA ILE A 19 -39.17 -9.76 -7.21
C ILE A 19 -38.38 -8.80 -8.11
N PRO A 20 -38.39 -7.48 -7.84
CA PRO A 20 -37.56 -6.51 -8.55
C PRO A 20 -36.08 -6.92 -8.50
N LYS A 21 -35.37 -6.82 -9.63
CA LYS A 21 -33.94 -7.18 -9.71
C LYS A 21 -33.08 -6.43 -8.67
N SER A 22 -33.42 -5.18 -8.37
CA SER A 22 -32.75 -4.39 -7.33
C SER A 22 -32.87 -5.01 -5.94
N LEU A 23 -34.03 -5.60 -5.61
CA LEU A 23 -34.26 -6.27 -4.34
C LEU A 23 -33.54 -7.62 -4.26
N ILE A 24 -33.45 -8.37 -5.37
CA ILE A 24 -32.66 -9.60 -5.45
C ILE A 24 -31.18 -9.30 -5.22
N GLU A 25 -30.69 -8.18 -5.76
CA GLU A 25 -29.31 -7.75 -5.57
C GLU A 25 -29.04 -7.32 -4.11
N THR A 26 -29.97 -6.61 -3.47
CA THR A 26 -29.82 -6.27 -2.05
C THR A 26 -29.96 -7.49 -1.12
N THR A 27 -30.85 -8.45 -1.42
CA THR A 27 -30.97 -9.68 -0.63
C THR A 27 -29.72 -10.56 -0.73
N ASN A 28 -29.12 -10.68 -1.93
CA ASN A 28 -27.87 -11.42 -2.11
C ASN A 28 -26.71 -10.78 -1.33
N LYS A 29 -26.64 -9.44 -1.29
CA LYS A 29 -25.67 -8.71 -0.48
C LYS A 29 -25.91 -8.90 1.02
N LEU A 30 -27.17 -8.93 1.47
CA LEU A 30 -27.54 -9.20 2.88
C LEU A 30 -27.24 -10.64 3.31
N GLN A 31 -27.36 -11.62 2.42
CA GLN A 31 -27.03 -13.01 2.71
C GLN A 31 -25.54 -13.19 3.05
N GLN A 32 -24.65 -12.44 2.38
CA GLN A 32 -23.21 -12.40 2.69
C GLN A 32 -22.89 -11.80 4.08
N VAL A 33 -23.82 -11.04 4.67
CA VAL A 33 -23.68 -10.47 6.02
C VAL A 33 -23.97 -11.51 7.11
N ASN A 34 -24.86 -12.46 6.86
CA ASN A 34 -25.20 -13.51 7.83
C ASN A 34 -24.06 -14.52 8.06
N ASP A 35 -23.13 -14.63 7.11
CA ASP A 35 -21.92 -15.46 7.26
C ASP A 35 -20.81 -14.75 8.05
N LEU A 36 -20.98 -13.46 8.38
CA LEU A 36 -20.06 -12.75 9.26
C LEU A 36 -20.36 -13.13 10.72
N LYS A 37 -19.55 -14.04 11.28
CA LYS A 37 -19.60 -14.48 12.70
C LYS A 37 -19.70 -13.33 13.73
N VAL A 38 -19.30 -12.11 13.37
CA VAL A 38 -19.50 -10.88 14.16
C VAL A 38 -19.83 -9.75 13.19
N PHE A 39 -21.07 -9.27 13.19
CA PHE A 39 -21.44 -8.06 12.46
C PHE A 39 -20.82 -6.84 13.15
N SER A 40 -19.97 -6.11 12.44
CA SER A 40 -19.42 -4.83 12.86
C SER A 40 -19.60 -3.82 11.74
N PHE A 41 -19.97 -2.59 12.10
CA PHE A 41 -20.10 -1.50 11.13
C PHE A 41 -18.79 -1.22 10.37
N ILE A 42 -17.65 -1.54 11.00
CA ILE A 42 -16.32 -1.46 10.39
C ILE A 42 -16.23 -2.48 9.23
N ASN A 43 -16.47 -3.76 9.52
CA ASN A 43 -16.45 -4.83 8.53
C ASN A 43 -17.48 -4.60 7.41
N PHE A 44 -18.67 -4.11 7.76
CA PHE A 44 -19.69 -3.75 6.78
C PHE A 44 -19.19 -2.68 5.81
N LYS A 45 -18.55 -1.61 6.31
CA LYS A 45 -18.00 -0.57 5.44
C LYS A 45 -16.96 -1.10 4.47
N GLU A 46 -16.06 -1.97 4.93
CA GLU A 46 -15.02 -2.56 4.08
C GLU A 46 -15.59 -3.46 2.98
N VAL A 47 -16.62 -4.26 3.30
CA VAL A 47 -17.23 -5.20 2.36
C VAL A 47 -18.18 -4.51 1.38
N PHE A 48 -18.99 -3.54 1.84
CA PHE A 48 -20.05 -2.92 1.03
C PHE A 48 -19.61 -1.65 0.30
N PHE A 49 -18.62 -0.94 0.83
CA PHE A 49 -18.01 0.21 0.18
C PHE A 49 -16.53 -0.09 -0.05
N PRO A 50 -16.19 -1.11 -0.88
CA PRO A 50 -14.81 -1.32 -1.25
C PRO A 50 -14.34 0.00 -1.85
N LYS A 51 -13.36 0.64 -1.19
CA LYS A 51 -12.74 1.85 -1.72
C LYS A 51 -12.33 1.50 -3.14
N ARG A 52 -12.87 2.20 -4.14
CA ARG A 52 -12.39 2.04 -5.51
C ARG A 52 -10.91 2.33 -5.44
N VAL A 53 -10.09 1.29 -5.58
CA VAL A 53 -8.65 1.47 -5.56
C VAL A 53 -8.30 2.02 -6.92
N ASP A 54 -8.47 3.34 -7.08
CA ASP A 54 -7.72 4.04 -8.11
C ASP A 54 -6.27 3.62 -7.89
N LYS A 55 -5.64 3.03 -8.92
CA LYS A 55 -4.29 2.48 -8.83
C LYS A 55 -3.42 3.50 -8.12
N LYS A 56 -3.09 3.22 -6.84
CA LYS A 56 -2.48 4.20 -5.96
C LYS A 56 -1.13 4.56 -6.57
N ASP A 57 -0.88 5.85 -6.79
CA ASP A 57 0.45 6.26 -7.23
C ASP A 57 1.45 6.04 -6.08
N VAL A 58 2.72 5.83 -6.43
CA VAL A 58 3.77 5.57 -5.41
C VAL A 58 3.87 6.73 -4.44
N GLU A 59 3.75 7.96 -4.94
CA GLU A 59 3.74 9.17 -4.11
C GLU A 59 2.61 9.16 -3.07
N ALA A 60 1.41 8.74 -3.45
CA ALA A 60 0.27 8.70 -2.54
C ALA A 60 0.46 7.65 -1.44
N ALA A 61 1.03 6.49 -1.77
CA ALA A 61 1.36 5.46 -0.78
C ALA A 61 2.46 5.91 0.21
N TYR A 62 3.46 6.66 -0.28
CA TYR A 62 4.47 7.25 0.59
C TYR A 62 3.88 8.30 1.53
N LYS A 63 3.03 9.21 1.03
CA LYS A 63 2.39 10.25 1.86
C LYS A 63 1.58 9.64 2.99
N GLU A 64 0.70 8.69 2.68
CA GLU A 64 -0.09 7.99 3.71
C GLU A 64 0.81 7.34 4.77
N TYR A 65 1.88 6.66 4.37
CA TYR A 65 2.77 6.04 5.34
C TYR A 65 3.60 7.04 6.15
N ILE A 66 3.95 8.19 5.56
CA ILE A 66 4.62 9.28 6.27
C ILE A 66 3.69 9.91 7.30
N ASP A 67 2.41 10.10 6.95
CA ASP A 67 1.38 10.60 7.85
C ASP A 67 1.18 9.63 9.03
N ASP A 68 1.08 8.32 8.78
CA ASP A 68 1.04 7.28 9.81
C ASP A 68 2.25 7.37 10.77
N LEU A 69 3.46 7.60 10.23
CA LEU A 69 4.67 7.72 11.03
C LEU A 69 4.72 9.00 11.85
N ASN A 70 4.19 10.11 11.32
CA ASN A 70 4.11 11.38 12.02
C ASN A 70 3.10 11.32 13.17
N GLU A 71 1.96 10.65 12.96
CA GLU A 71 0.97 10.40 14.02
C GLU A 71 1.56 9.55 15.16
N GLN A 72 2.49 8.64 14.82
CA GLN A 72 3.25 7.84 15.79
C GLN A 72 4.47 8.58 16.40
N GLU A 73 4.66 9.87 16.11
CA GLU A 73 5.82 10.68 16.55
C GLU A 73 7.18 10.12 16.09
N ARG A 74 7.19 9.30 15.04
CA ARG A 74 8.40 8.66 14.47
C ARG A 74 9.05 9.52 13.40
N PHE A 75 9.33 10.78 13.72
CA PHE A 75 9.81 11.79 12.77
C PHE A 75 11.09 11.42 12.02
N GLY A 76 12.04 10.75 12.69
CA GLY A 76 13.27 10.29 12.05
C GLY A 76 13.01 9.26 10.94
N SER A 77 12.03 8.37 11.17
CA SER A 77 11.58 7.45 10.13
C SER A 77 10.86 8.22 9.02
N ALA A 78 9.90 9.08 9.37
CA ALA A 78 9.14 9.88 8.40
C ALA A 78 10.06 10.66 7.44
N ASN A 79 11.10 11.30 7.98
CA ASN A 79 12.09 12.03 7.17
C ASN A 79 12.85 11.12 6.19
N ALA A 80 13.23 9.91 6.60
CA ALA A 80 13.88 8.96 5.69
C ALA A 80 12.99 8.55 4.51
N TYR A 81 11.69 8.34 4.76
CA TYR A 81 10.71 8.08 3.69
C TYR A 81 10.51 9.31 2.80
N GLN A 82 10.46 10.51 3.37
CA GLN A 82 10.38 11.77 2.63
C GLN A 82 11.57 11.98 1.70
N CYS A 83 12.80 11.74 2.17
CA CYS A 83 14.00 11.82 1.33
C CYS A 83 13.95 10.79 0.19
N SER A 84 13.53 9.57 0.49
CA SER A 84 13.39 8.49 -0.49
C SER A 84 12.42 8.85 -1.62
N ILE A 85 11.19 9.28 -1.30
CA ILE A 85 10.21 9.65 -2.35
C ILE A 85 10.67 10.87 -3.15
N THR A 86 11.30 11.84 -2.49
CA THR A 86 11.84 13.03 -3.18
C THR A 86 12.89 12.63 -4.21
N ALA A 87 13.82 11.74 -3.87
CA ALA A 87 14.84 11.24 -4.80
C ALA A 87 14.21 10.45 -5.96
N LEU A 88 13.21 9.61 -5.67
CA LEU A 88 12.50 8.84 -6.70
C LEU A 88 11.75 9.74 -7.69
N LEU A 89 11.04 10.75 -7.19
CA LEU A 89 10.29 11.69 -8.03
C LEU A 89 11.20 12.60 -8.85
N LYS A 90 12.39 12.94 -8.34
CA LYS A 90 13.43 13.64 -9.11
C LYS A 90 13.92 12.80 -10.30
N PHE A 91 14.07 11.50 -10.10
CA PHE A 91 14.49 10.58 -11.18
C PHE A 91 13.37 10.30 -12.18
N LYS A 92 12.15 10.06 -11.69
CA LYS A 92 10.97 9.82 -12.53
C LYS A 92 9.72 10.46 -11.91
N PRO A 93 9.19 11.55 -12.51
CA PRO A 93 7.94 12.14 -12.03
C PRO A 93 6.76 11.20 -12.29
N LYS A 94 5.71 11.31 -11.47
CA LYS A 94 4.47 10.50 -11.56
C LYS A 94 4.77 9.00 -11.58
N LEU A 95 5.57 8.54 -10.61
CA LEU A 95 5.98 7.15 -10.51
C LEU A 95 4.79 6.26 -10.10
N LYS A 96 4.55 5.23 -10.92
CA LYS A 96 3.55 4.18 -10.68
C LYS A 96 4.26 2.90 -10.26
N PHE A 97 3.57 2.05 -9.50
CA PHE A 97 4.10 0.76 -9.06
C PHE A 97 4.50 -0.17 -10.22
N GLU A 98 3.77 -0.11 -11.34
CA GLU A 98 4.06 -0.89 -12.56
C GLU A 98 5.43 -0.55 -13.17
N HIS A 99 5.93 0.67 -12.95
CA HIS A 99 7.23 1.09 -13.46
C HIS A 99 8.40 0.57 -12.61
N ILE A 100 8.13 0.05 -11.40
CA ILE A 100 9.17 -0.43 -10.49
C ILE A 100 9.57 -1.85 -10.89
N THR A 101 10.51 -1.91 -11.83
CA THR A 101 11.13 -3.15 -12.32
C THR A 101 12.57 -3.24 -11.83
N PRO A 102 13.19 -4.45 -11.85
CA PRO A 102 14.61 -4.58 -11.51
C PRO A 102 15.50 -3.65 -12.36
N THR A 103 15.20 -3.51 -13.66
CA THR A 103 15.94 -2.63 -14.57
C THR A 103 15.76 -1.15 -14.23
N PHE A 104 14.60 -0.74 -13.72
CA PHE A 104 14.40 0.62 -13.19
C PHE A 104 15.26 0.87 -11.96
N LEU A 105 15.34 -0.10 -11.03
CA LEU A 105 16.13 0.03 -9.80
C LEU A 105 17.63 0.12 -10.10
N GLU A 106 18.14 -0.68 -11.04
CA GLU A 106 19.53 -0.60 -11.50
C GLU A 106 19.85 0.76 -12.13
N LYS A 107 18.94 1.30 -12.95
CA LYS A 107 19.11 2.63 -13.55
C LYS A 107 19.08 3.73 -12.50
N PHE A 108 18.21 3.63 -11.50
CA PHE A 108 18.12 4.57 -10.40
C PHE A 108 19.39 4.55 -9.54
N GLU A 109 19.91 3.36 -9.21
CA GLU A 109 21.19 3.22 -8.50
C GLU A 109 22.34 3.85 -9.28
N LYS A 110 22.48 3.54 -10.58
CA LYS A 110 23.51 4.15 -11.44
C LYS A 110 23.39 5.66 -11.50
N HIS A 111 22.16 6.19 -11.61
CA HIS A 111 21.92 7.62 -11.58
C HIS A 111 22.42 8.26 -10.28
N LEU A 112 22.11 7.67 -9.12
CA LEU A 112 22.59 8.21 -7.84
C LEU A 112 24.11 8.15 -7.72
N VAL A 113 24.73 7.03 -8.09
CA VAL A 113 26.20 6.89 -8.05
C VAL A 113 26.88 7.91 -8.97
N ASN A 114 26.30 8.18 -10.14
CA ASN A 114 26.80 9.21 -11.06
C ASN A 114 26.62 10.65 -10.55
N ASN A 115 25.77 10.88 -9.56
CA ASN A 115 25.58 12.17 -8.88
C ASN A 115 26.34 12.23 -7.54
N ASP A 116 27.43 11.47 -7.42
CA ASP A 116 28.31 11.42 -6.24
C ASP A 116 27.63 10.96 -4.93
N TYR A 117 26.47 10.31 -5.01
CA TYR A 117 25.84 9.72 -3.83
C TYR A 117 26.55 8.42 -3.43
N SER A 118 26.78 8.27 -2.11
CA SER A 118 27.35 7.04 -1.57
C SER A 118 26.41 5.85 -1.74
N ILE A 119 26.99 4.65 -1.83
CA ILE A 119 26.27 3.37 -1.85
C ILE A 119 25.31 3.24 -0.65
N THR A 120 25.73 3.77 0.51
CA THR A 120 24.90 3.81 1.72
C THR A 120 23.65 4.64 1.49
N THR A 121 23.77 5.81 0.84
CA THR A 121 22.65 6.69 0.51
C THR A 121 21.67 6.02 -0.46
N VAL A 122 22.18 5.32 -1.48
CA VAL A 122 21.36 4.52 -2.40
C VAL A 122 20.51 3.51 -1.60
N GLY A 123 21.14 2.77 -0.70
CA GLY A 123 20.43 1.84 0.17
C GLY A 123 19.41 2.53 1.10
N ILE A 124 19.73 3.72 1.62
CA ILE A 124 18.81 4.51 2.46
C ILE A 124 17.55 4.89 1.67
N TYR A 125 17.65 5.19 0.38
CA TYR A 125 16.48 5.50 -0.45
C TYR A 125 15.69 4.26 -0.89
N LEU A 126 16.35 3.12 -1.12
CA LEU A 126 15.71 1.90 -1.60
C LEU A 126 15.02 1.07 -0.51
N ARG A 127 15.50 1.12 0.74
CA ARG A 127 14.86 0.38 1.86
C ARG A 127 13.43 0.85 2.15
N PRO A 128 13.14 2.18 2.21
CA PRO A 128 11.77 2.70 2.29
C PRO A 128 10.90 2.24 1.13
N LEU A 129 11.43 2.26 -0.10
CA LEU A 129 10.69 1.81 -1.28
C LEU A 129 10.25 0.36 -1.15
N ARG A 130 11.16 -0.52 -0.70
CA ARG A 130 10.85 -1.92 -0.43
C ARG A 130 9.75 -2.06 0.62
N ALA A 131 9.80 -1.28 1.69
CA ALA A 131 8.79 -1.31 2.74
C ALA A 131 7.40 -0.89 2.24
N ILE A 132 7.33 0.18 1.42
CA ILE A 132 6.07 0.63 0.80
C ILE A 132 5.50 -0.43 -0.12
N ILE A 133 6.31 -1.05 -0.99
CA ILE A 133 5.83 -2.13 -1.87
C ILE A 133 5.32 -3.31 -1.05
N ASN A 134 6.00 -3.68 0.05
CA ASN A 134 5.52 -4.74 0.94
C ASN A 134 4.18 -4.40 1.59
N LYS A 135 3.97 -3.14 2.01
CA LYS A 135 2.69 -2.67 2.56
C LYS A 135 1.58 -2.76 1.50
N GLU A 136 1.86 -2.38 0.26
CA GLU A 136 0.88 -2.48 -0.83
C GLU A 136 0.58 -3.93 -1.24
N ILE A 137 1.53 -4.86 -1.08
CA ILE A 137 1.27 -6.31 -1.23
C ILE A 137 0.30 -6.77 -0.15
N GLN A 138 0.49 -6.36 1.11
CA GLN A 138 -0.42 -6.71 2.21
C GLN A 138 -1.82 -6.15 1.99
N ASN A 139 -1.92 -4.96 1.39
CA ASN A 139 -3.19 -4.32 1.04
C ASN A 139 -3.84 -4.90 -0.24
N ASN A 140 -3.28 -5.93 -0.86
CA ASN A 140 -3.71 -6.52 -2.15
C ASN A 140 -3.69 -5.54 -3.34
N ASN A 141 -2.96 -4.43 -3.23
CA ASN A 141 -2.83 -3.42 -4.29
C ASN A 141 -1.64 -3.70 -5.23
N PHE A 142 -0.74 -4.62 -4.85
CA PHE A 142 0.42 -5.00 -5.64
C PHE A 142 0.59 -6.52 -5.71
N SER A 143 0.84 -7.05 -6.90
CA SER A 143 1.04 -8.50 -7.11
C SER A 143 2.45 -8.94 -6.74
N LEU A 144 2.56 -10.02 -5.96
CA LEU A 144 3.84 -10.61 -5.55
C LEU A 144 4.71 -11.03 -6.75
N VAL A 145 4.09 -11.40 -7.88
CA VAL A 145 4.81 -11.80 -9.12
C VAL A 145 5.70 -10.67 -9.62
N ASN A 146 5.22 -9.43 -9.49
CA ASN A 146 5.91 -8.23 -9.95
C ASN A 146 6.91 -7.70 -8.91
N TYR A 147 7.13 -8.39 -7.79
CA TYR A 147 8.04 -7.93 -6.75
C TYR A 147 9.48 -7.86 -7.26
N PRO A 148 10.15 -6.69 -7.16
CA PRO A 148 11.47 -6.47 -7.76
C PRO A 148 12.63 -6.85 -6.81
N PHE A 149 12.38 -6.94 -5.50
CA PHE A 149 13.39 -7.22 -4.46
C PHE A 149 13.48 -8.72 -4.08
N VAL A 150 13.12 -9.61 -5.01
CA VAL A 150 13.29 -11.06 -4.82
C VAL A 150 14.78 -11.41 -4.88
N LYS A 151 15.21 -12.38 -4.07
CA LYS A 151 16.57 -12.95 -4.14
C LYS A 151 16.87 -13.41 -5.59
N GLY A 152 17.89 -12.82 -6.22
CA GLY A 152 18.27 -13.11 -7.61
C GLY A 152 17.75 -12.11 -8.66
N LYS A 153 16.86 -11.17 -8.29
CA LYS A 153 16.54 -9.99 -9.12
C LYS A 153 17.43 -8.83 -8.67
N TYR A 154 16.85 -7.79 -8.08
CA TYR A 154 17.59 -6.65 -7.59
C TYR A 154 17.90 -6.78 -6.09
N SER A 155 19.17 -6.55 -5.71
CA SER A 155 19.63 -6.58 -4.32
C SER A 155 20.04 -5.18 -3.88
N ILE A 156 19.49 -4.71 -2.76
CA ILE A 156 19.78 -3.37 -2.25
C ILE A 156 21.23 -3.32 -1.78
N PRO A 157 22.06 -2.39 -2.29
CA PRO A 157 23.45 -2.35 -1.94
C PRO A 157 23.63 -1.91 -0.48
N THR A 158 24.60 -2.51 0.19
CA THR A 158 24.89 -2.25 1.60
C THR A 158 26.35 -1.83 1.74
N GLY A 159 26.58 -0.72 2.43
CA GLY A 159 27.93 -0.24 2.72
C GLY A 159 28.68 -1.25 3.58
N ARG A 160 29.95 -1.52 3.23
CA ARG A 160 30.84 -2.33 4.06
C ARG A 160 31.39 -1.46 5.20
N ASN A 161 31.00 -1.76 6.43
CA ASN A 161 31.64 -1.19 7.63
C ASN A 161 32.98 -1.89 7.87
N ILE A 162 34.05 -1.42 7.23
CA ILE A 162 35.41 -1.85 7.56
C ILE A 162 35.77 -1.15 8.87
N LYS A 163 35.87 -1.91 9.98
CA LYS A 163 36.31 -1.37 11.27
C LYS A 163 37.73 -0.81 11.11
N LYS A 164 37.86 0.51 11.06
CA LYS A 164 39.17 1.18 11.04
C LYS A 164 39.70 1.18 12.47
N HIS A 165 40.68 0.33 12.75
CA HIS A 165 41.40 0.38 14.01
C HIS A 165 42.44 1.51 13.89
N TYR A 166 42.32 2.54 14.72
CA TYR A 166 43.37 3.55 14.81
C TYR A 166 44.52 2.93 15.58
N LEU A 167 45.66 2.75 14.93
CA LEU A 167 46.91 2.44 15.62
C LEU A 167 47.27 3.66 16.47
N VAL A 168 46.98 3.61 17.76
CA VAL A 168 47.52 4.56 18.72
C VAL A 168 49.03 4.30 18.75
N LYS A 169 49.80 5.18 18.12
CA LYS A 169 51.27 5.13 18.22
C LYS A 169 51.67 5.46 19.67
N PRO A 170 52.64 4.72 20.24
CA PRO A 170 53.12 4.94 21.60
C PRO A 170 53.81 6.30 21.75
#